data_AF-X1NS05-F1
#
_entry.id   AF-X1NS05-F1
#
_cell.length_a   1.000
_cell.length_b   1.000
_cell.length_c   1.000
_cell.angle_alpha   90.00
_cell.angle_beta   90.00
_cell.angle_gamma   90.00
#
_symmetry.space_group_name_H-M   'P 1'
#
loop_
_entity.id
_entity.type
_entity.pdbx_description
1 polymer ?
#
loop_
_entity_poly.entity_id
_entity_poly.type
_entity_poly.pdbx_seq_one_letter_code
_entity_poly.pdbx_strand_id
1 'polypeptide(L)'
;MEEILYVEGIPLILVDTAGIRKTKSTIEKIGVERSLKHINEAELVLLVLDGNRRIEKMDLEIIKKIERKKTICCINKVDLKQNLEMERIRKHLRIPVI
;
A
#
# COMPACT_ATOMS: atom_id res chain seq x y z
N MET A 1 -13.95 3.77 2.44
CA MET A 1 -14.38 5.19 2.46
C MET A 1 -13.21 6.01 1.91
N GLU A 2 -13.47 7.07 1.15
CA GLU A 2 -12.42 7.97 0.67
C GLU A 2 -12.40 9.20 1.57
N GLU A 3 -11.23 9.59 2.04
CA GLU A 3 -11.03 10.77 2.87
C GLU A 3 -9.92 11.62 2.28
N ILE A 4 -10.10 12.94 2.26
CA ILE A 4 -9.10 13.87 1.75
C ILE A 4 -8.40 14.48 2.95
N LEU A 5 -7.08 14.31 3.01
CA LEU A 5 -6.22 14.94 3.99
C LEU A 5 -5.33 15.96 3.30
N TYR A 6 -5.05 17.09 3.96
CA TYR A 6 -4.08 18.06 3.48
C TYR A 6 -2.80 17.96 4.32
N VAL A 7 -1.69 17.59 3.68
CA VAL A 7 -0.36 17.57 4.32
C VAL A 7 0.49 18.66 3.68
N GLU A 8 0.87 19.68 4.45
CA GLU A 8 1.62 20.84 3.96
C GLU A 8 0.96 21.54 2.74
N GLY A 9 -0.38 21.51 2.68
CA GLY A 9 -1.14 22.07 1.56
C GLY A 9 -1.29 21.15 0.35
N ILE A 10 -0.71 19.95 0.39
CA ILE A 10 -0.85 18.93 -0.66
C ILE A 10 -2.06 18.04 -0.33
N PRO A 11 -3.08 17.95 -1.20
CA PRO A 11 -4.21 17.05 -1.00
C PRO A 11 -3.76 15.60 -1.22
N LEU A 12 -3.97 14.77 -0.20
CA LEU A 12 -3.79 13.32 -0.23
C LEU A 12 -5.17 12.66 -0.14
N ILE A 13 -5.45 11.77 -1.09
CA ILE A 13 -6.65 10.94 -1.04
C ILE A 13 -6.30 9.66 -0.29
N LEU A 14 -6.79 9.55 0.95
CA LEU A 14 -6.73 8.34 1.75
C LEU A 14 -7.87 7.43 1.33
N VAL A 15 -7.50 6.34 0.64
CA VAL A 15 -8.41 5.25 0.34
C VAL A 15 -8.34 4.28 1.49
N ASP A 16 -9.40 4.22 2.31
CA ASP A 16 -9.53 3.18 3.33
C ASP A 16 -9.65 1.81 2.65
N THR A 17 -8.64 0.96 2.87
CA THR A 17 -8.59 -0.39 2.32
C THR A 17 -9.15 -1.44 3.27
N ALA A 18 -9.65 -1.05 4.47
CA ALA A 18 -9.98 -1.96 5.58
C ALA A 18 -8.86 -2.98 5.92
N GLY A 19 -7.64 -2.73 5.41
CA GLY A 19 -6.62 -3.75 5.19
C GLY A 19 -6.97 -4.64 4.00
N ILE A 20 -6.17 -4.59 2.94
CA ILE A 20 -6.29 -5.51 1.80
C ILE A 20 -5.92 -6.94 2.28
N ARG A 21 -6.87 -7.62 2.91
CA ARG A 21 -6.75 -9.01 3.32
C ARG A 21 -7.60 -9.87 2.39
N LYS A 22 -7.17 -11.11 2.17
CA LYS A 22 -8.01 -12.11 1.50
C LYS A 22 -9.22 -12.42 2.39
N THR A 23 -10.35 -11.85 2.04
CA THR A 23 -11.61 -12.04 2.75
C THR A 23 -12.66 -12.50 1.74
N LYS A 24 -13.54 -13.40 2.17
CA LYS A 24 -14.54 -14.07 1.34
C LYS A 24 -15.71 -13.15 0.95
N SER A 25 -15.72 -11.90 1.39
CA SER A 25 -16.83 -10.97 1.17
C SER A 25 -16.73 -10.28 -0.19
N THR A 26 -17.79 -10.37 -0.98
CA THR A 26 -17.94 -9.71 -2.29
C THR A 26 -17.73 -8.20 -2.21
N ILE A 27 -18.00 -7.59 -1.06
CA ILE A 27 -17.88 -6.15 -0.81
C ILE A 27 -16.40 -5.71 -0.80
N GLU A 28 -15.51 -6.53 -0.22
CA GLU A 28 -14.08 -6.19 -0.17
C GLU A 28 -13.41 -6.29 -1.54
N LYS A 29 -13.86 -7.18 -2.42
CA LYS A 29 -13.39 -7.24 -3.82
C LYS A 29 -13.69 -5.95 -4.59
N ILE A 30 -14.87 -5.35 -4.37
CA ILE A 30 -15.22 -4.05 -4.96
C ILE A 30 -14.30 -2.95 -4.41
N GLY A 31 -13.97 -2.99 -3.13
CA GLY A 31 -13.00 -2.08 -2.51
C GLY A 31 -11.61 -2.18 -3.14
N VAL A 32 -11.13 -3.40 -3.40
CA VAL A 32 -9.85 -3.65 -4.07
C VAL A 32 -9.88 -3.14 -5.50
N GLU A 33 -10.90 -3.46 -6.30
CA GLU A 33 -11.01 -2.99 -7.69
C GLU A 33 -11.05 -1.46 -7.79
N ARG A 34 -11.76 -0.79 -6.88
CA ARG A 34 -11.76 0.68 -6.80
C ARG A 34 -10.37 1.21 -6.44
N SER A 35 -9.72 0.65 -5.42
CA SER A 35 -8.36 1.04 -5.04
C SER A 35 -7.37 0.87 -6.21
N LEU A 36 -7.53 -0.21 -6.99
CA LEU A 36 -6.70 -0.47 -8.17
C LEU A 36 -6.94 0.55 -9.30
N LYS A 37 -8.17 1.06 -9.49
CA LYS A 37 -8.44 2.15 -10.43
C LYS A 37 -7.76 3.45 -9.99
N HIS A 38 -7.90 3.84 -8.73
CA HIS A 38 -7.26 5.04 -8.20
C HIS A 38 -5.74 4.99 -8.28
N ILE A 39 -5.13 3.82 -8.05
CA ILE A 39 -3.68 3.61 -8.23
C ILE A 39 -3.23 3.94 -9.66
N ASN A 40 -4.04 3.62 -10.68
CA ASN A 40 -3.69 3.92 -12.07
C ASN A 40 -3.73 5.42 -12.36
N GLU A 41 -4.61 6.17 -11.70
CA GLU A 41 -4.76 7.61 -11.86
C GLU A 41 -3.78 8.41 -10.99
N ALA A 42 -3.30 7.83 -9.88
CA ALA A 42 -2.42 8.50 -8.94
C ALA A 42 -1.04 8.86 -9.54
N GLU A 43 -0.57 10.07 -9.22
CA GLU A 43 0.77 10.58 -9.51
C GLU A 43 1.80 10.19 -8.44
N LEU A 44 1.33 10.00 -7.19
CA LEU A 44 2.11 9.52 -6.05
C LEU A 44 1.32 8.45 -5.30
N VAL A 45 1.98 7.34 -4.98
CA VAL A 45 1.40 6.25 -4.18
C VAL A 45 2.12 6.17 -2.83
N LEU A 46 1.34 6.11 -1.74
CA LEU A 46 1.85 5.79 -0.41
C LEU A 46 1.54 4.33 -0.09
N LEU A 47 2.56 3.47 -0.12
CA LEU A 47 2.44 2.06 0.25
C LEU A 47 2.74 1.91 1.74
N VAL A 48 1.74 1.52 2.53
CA VAL A 48 1.92 1.27 3.97
C VAL A 48 1.92 -0.24 4.23
N LEU A 49 3.01 -0.78 4.78
CA LEU A 49 3.17 -2.20 5.11
C LEU A 49 3.27 -2.40 6.62
N ASP A 50 2.68 -3.47 7.15
CA ASP A 50 2.78 -3.83 8.58
C ASP A 50 4.10 -4.55 8.87
N GLY A 51 5.05 -3.84 9.50
CA GLY A 51 6.38 -4.27 9.94
C GLY A 51 6.43 -5.63 10.64
N ASN A 52 5.39 -5.95 11.41
CA ASN A 52 5.31 -7.16 12.21
C ASN A 52 4.92 -8.41 11.40
N ARG A 53 4.57 -8.28 10.12
CA ARG A 53 4.10 -9.38 9.28
C ARG A 53 5.06 -9.72 8.16
N ARG A 54 4.93 -10.94 7.65
CA ARG A 54 5.60 -11.34 6.41
C ARG A 54 4.79 -10.83 5.21
N ILE A 55 5.49 -10.59 4.12
CA ILE A 55 4.86 -10.19 2.84
C ILE A 55 4.01 -11.33 2.31
N GLU A 56 2.74 -11.03 2.03
CA GLU A 56 1.80 -11.97 1.45
C GLU A 56 1.74 -11.83 -0.08
N LYS A 57 1.07 -12.79 -0.74
CA LYS A 57 0.91 -12.79 -2.20
C LYS A 57 0.22 -11.52 -2.71
N MET A 58 -0.78 -11.03 -1.97
CA MET A 58 -1.55 -9.84 -2.34
C MET A 58 -0.68 -8.57 -2.32
N ASP A 59 0.18 -8.43 -1.31
CA ASP A 59 1.13 -7.31 -1.22
C ASP A 59 2.03 -7.27 -2.45
N LEU A 60 2.54 -8.43 -2.88
CA LEU A 60 3.36 -8.54 -4.08
C LEU A 60 2.60 -8.17 -5.37
N GLU A 61 1.31 -8.50 -5.45
CA GLU A 61 0.46 -8.12 -6.59
C GLU A 61 0.26 -6.60 -6.65
N ILE A 62 0.06 -5.95 -5.50
CA ILE A 62 -0.05 -4.48 -5.42
C ILE A 62 1.30 -3.84 -5.76
N ILE A 63 2.39 -4.32 -5.15
CA ILE A 63 3.75 -3.84 -5.38
C ILE A 63 4.10 -3.86 -6.87
N LYS A 64 3.79 -4.96 -7.58
CA LYS A 64 4.00 -5.07 -9.03
C LYS A 64 3.18 -4.06 -9.84
N LYS A 65 1.96 -3.74 -9.40
CA LYS A 65 1.11 -2.75 -10.09
C LYS A 65 1.63 -1.33 -9.93
N ILE A 66 2.27 -1.03 -8.81
CA ILE A 66 2.81 0.31 -8.50
C ILE A 66 4.31 0.44 -8.78
N GLU A 67 4.97 -0.61 -9.27
CA GLU A 67 6.42 -0.64 -9.52
C GLU A 67 6.92 0.50 -10.41
N ARG A 68 6.10 0.95 -11.37
CA ARG A 68 6.42 2.04 -12.30
C ARG A 68 5.87 3.41 -11.87
N LYS A 69 5.20 3.49 -10.73
CA LYS A 69 4.61 4.72 -10.19
C LYS A 69 5.58 5.34 -9.18
N LYS A 70 5.56 6.67 -9.06
CA LYS A 70 6.25 7.36 -7.97
C LYS A 70 5.63 6.88 -6.66
N THR A 71 6.40 6.18 -5.86
CA THR A 71 5.88 5.51 -4.66
C THR A 71 6.78 5.80 -3.47
N ILE A 72 6.17 6.05 -2.30
CA ILE A 72 6.84 6.08 -0.99
C ILE A 72 6.36 4.85 -0.24
N CYS A 73 7.28 4.05 0.28
CA CYS A 73 6.94 2.91 1.12
C CYS A 73 7.17 3.26 2.58
N CYS A 74 6.17 3.01 3.41
CA CYS A 74 6.20 3.23 4.85
C CYS A 74 6.05 1.89 5.56
N ILE A 75 6.98 1.58 6.47
CA ILE A 75 6.85 0.43 7.35
C ILE A 75 6.16 0.89 8.64
N ASN A 76 4.94 0.41 8.85
CA ASN A 76 4.13 0.71 10.02
C ASN A 76 4.37 -0.32 11.14
N LYS A 77 4.04 0.03 12.38
CA LYS A 77 4.23 -0.79 13.59
C LYS A 77 5.69 -1.14 13.88
N VAL A 78 6.57 -0.14 13.76
CA VAL A 78 8.00 -0.25 14.05
C VAL A 78 8.31 -0.53 15.51
N ASP A 79 7.34 -0.29 16.40
CA ASP A 79 7.38 -0.62 17.83
C ASP A 79 7.36 -2.14 18.11
N LEU A 80 6.94 -2.95 17.14
CA LEU A 80 6.87 -4.42 17.26
C LEU A 80 8.10 -5.12 16.68
N LYS A 81 8.21 -6.44 16.92
CA LYS A 81 9.22 -7.27 16.25
C LYS A 81 9.00 -7.25 14.74
N GLN A 82 10.03 -6.87 14.00
CA GLN A 82 9.98 -6.80 12.54
C GLN A 82 10.13 -8.20 11.92
N ASN A 83 9.16 -8.60 11.10
CA ASN A 83 9.15 -9.88 10.38
C ASN A 83 9.10 -9.71 8.85
N LEU A 84 9.16 -8.46 8.37
CA LEU A 84 9.14 -8.14 6.95
C LEU A 84 10.47 -8.48 6.27
N GLU A 85 10.37 -9.19 5.15
CA GLU A 85 11.52 -9.54 4.31
C GLU A 85 11.87 -8.36 3.39
N MET A 86 12.56 -7.35 3.93
CA MET A 86 12.91 -6.10 3.22
C MET A 86 13.61 -6.31 1.87
N GLU A 87 14.38 -7.39 1.74
CA GLU A 87 15.08 -7.74 0.50
C GLU A 87 14.09 -8.02 -0.65
N ARG A 88 12.91 -8.61 -0.35
CA ARG A 88 11.88 -8.87 -1.36
C ARG A 88 11.20 -7.60 -1.83
N ILE A 89 11.03 -6.61 -0.95
CA ILE A 89 10.48 -5.29 -1.30
C ILE A 89 11.46 -4.56 -2.20
N ARG A 90 12.74 -4.47 -1.78
CA ARG A 90 13.79 -3.76 -2.52
C ARG A 90 14.05 -4.35 -3.91
N LYS A 91 13.81 -5.65 -4.11
CA LYS A 91 13.88 -6.30 -5.44
C LYS A 91 12.81 -5.80 -6.41
N HIS A 92 11.64 -5.40 -5.92
CA HIS A 92 10.50 -5.01 -6.75
C HIS A 92 10.24 -3.49 -6.74
N LEU A 93 10.85 -2.75 -5.81
CA LEU A 93 10.65 -1.31 -5.69
C LEU A 93 12.00 -0.62 -5.47
N ARG A 94 12.42 0.18 -6.47
CA ARG A 94 13.53 1.14 -6.34
C ARG A 94 13.00 2.44 -5.76
N ILE A 95 12.56 2.41 -4.50
CA ILE A 95 11.92 3.56 -3.86
C ILE A 95 12.49 3.85 -2.47
N PRO A 96 12.36 5.10 -1.99
CA PRO A 96 12.63 5.42 -0.60
C PRO A 96 11.70 4.58 0.29
N VAL A 97 12.30 3.88 1.26
CA VAL A 97 11.56 3.21 2.33
C VAL A 97 11.79 3.99 3.62
N ILE A 98 10.70 4.40 4.25
CA ILE A 98 10.65 5.20 5.48
C ILE A 98 10.11 4.34 6.61
#